data_AF-A0A401PWF6-F1
#
_entry.id   AF-A0A401PWF6-F1
#
_cell.length_a   1.000
_cell.length_b   1.000
_cell.length_c   1.000
_cell.angle_alpha   90.00
_cell.angle_beta   90.00
_cell.angle_gamma   90.00
#
_symmetry.space_group_name_H-M   'P 1'
#
loop_
_entity.id
_entity.type
_entity.pdbx_description
1 polymer ?
#
loop_
_entity_poly.entity_id
_entity_poly.type
_entity_poly.pdbx_seq_one_letter_code
_entity_poly.pdbx_strand_id
1 'polypeptide(L)'
;AVTKSFKWFVADSVLPGYYDDGTDNLKCAINHIAYDIFRMWLTGISAVPLPLNSLSDTTSPSSLTAGVRGGQLPLFKFKKRHETINWRRIGAIDVDRVANELDFATLQENIMSITFCNLDPEKCPYCQNPLDPTLLKFFKLAQLTIEYLLHSQEYLTSNLQMYEEKLQTSEFGNEELKKELSQLADVMKSQKEECKRRKQIISTQQLMIQSGTNNYHKV
;
A
#
# COMPACT_ATOMS: atom_id res chain seq x y z
N ALA A 1 -5.74 -0.01 13.67
CA ALA A 1 -4.80 -0.53 14.69
C ALA A 1 -3.46 0.23 14.67
N VAL A 2 -2.84 0.39 13.49
CA VAL A 2 -1.58 1.14 13.30
C VAL A 2 -1.64 2.60 13.79
N THR A 3 -2.76 3.31 13.59
CA THR A 3 -2.99 4.67 14.09
C THR A 3 -3.21 4.78 15.60
N LYS A 4 -3.59 3.69 16.28
CA LYS A 4 -3.78 3.69 17.74
C LYS A 4 -2.49 3.36 18.49
N SER A 5 -1.62 2.51 17.93
CA SER A 5 -0.32 2.20 18.55
C SER A 5 0.64 3.39 18.57
N PHE A 6 0.57 4.31 17.60
CA PHE A 6 1.46 5.48 17.57
C PHE A 6 0.99 6.64 18.46
N LYS A 7 -0.28 6.67 18.85
CA LYS A 7 -0.79 7.63 19.86
C LYS A 7 -0.10 7.42 21.20
N TRP A 8 0.37 6.20 21.49
CA TRP A 8 1.16 5.88 22.68
C TRP A 8 2.60 6.42 22.62
N PHE A 9 3.24 6.42 21.44
CA PHE A 9 4.62 6.93 21.30
C PHE A 9 4.68 8.47 21.42
N VAL A 10 3.62 9.16 20.97
CA VAL A 10 3.53 10.63 21.02
C VAL A 10 3.00 11.15 22.36
N ALA A 11 2.08 10.42 23.01
CA ALA A 11 1.45 10.88 24.27
C ALA A 11 2.39 10.81 25.49
N ASP A 12 3.36 9.90 25.51
CA ASP A 12 4.28 9.75 26.66
C ASP A 12 5.43 10.77 26.67
N SER A 13 5.59 11.53 25.57
CA SER A 13 6.62 12.56 25.42
C SER A 13 6.15 13.97 25.82
N VAL A 14 4.87 14.12 26.19
CA VAL A 14 4.26 15.40 26.56
C VAL A 14 3.62 15.28 27.95
N LEU A 15 4.45 15.13 28.98
CA LEU A 15 4.08 15.54 30.32
C LEU A 15 4.81 16.85 30.65
N PRO A 16 4.09 17.93 30.98
CA PRO A 16 4.69 19.22 31.26
C PRO A 16 5.28 19.20 32.68
N GLY A 17 6.54 18.82 32.79
CA GLY A 17 7.36 19.00 33.98
C GLY A 17 8.41 20.07 33.70
N TYR A 18 8.22 21.24 34.31
CA TYR A 18 9.22 22.29 34.56
C TYR A 18 10.66 21.77 34.51
N TYR A 19 11.53 22.26 33.61
CA TYR A 19 12.96 22.55 33.85
C TYR A 19 13.60 23.11 32.56
N ASP A 20 14.39 24.16 32.77
CA ASP A 20 15.02 25.07 31.82
C ASP A 20 16.30 24.50 31.17
N ASP A 21 16.72 25.17 30.09
CA ASP A 21 18.07 25.28 29.51
C ASP A 21 18.47 24.39 28.29
N GLY A 22 18.71 25.11 27.17
CA GLY A 22 19.63 24.80 26.06
C GLY A 22 19.36 23.60 25.14
N THR A 23 18.75 22.52 25.62
CA THR A 23 18.54 21.27 24.85
C THR A 23 17.25 21.24 24.04
N ASP A 24 16.38 22.24 24.24
CA ASP A 24 15.05 22.27 23.64
C ASP A 24 15.06 22.68 22.17
N ASN A 25 16.05 23.44 21.73
CA ASN A 25 16.19 23.78 20.31
C ASN A 25 16.57 22.56 19.47
N LEU A 26 17.41 21.66 19.99
CA LEU A 26 17.79 20.43 19.29
C LEU A 26 16.66 19.41 19.31
N LYS A 27 15.98 19.24 20.44
CA LYS A 27 14.80 18.35 20.55
C LYS A 27 13.63 18.86 19.70
N CYS A 28 13.39 20.16 19.68
CA CYS A 28 12.39 20.80 18.83
C CYS A 28 12.76 20.67 17.35
N ALA A 29 14.02 20.90 16.97
CA ALA A 29 14.49 20.70 15.59
C ALA A 29 14.38 19.24 15.15
N ILE A 30 14.75 18.28 15.99
CA ILE A 30 14.59 16.84 15.69
C ILE A 30 13.12 16.47 15.54
N ASN A 31 12.24 17.00 16.41
CA ASN A 31 10.80 16.77 16.30
C ASN A 31 10.20 17.43 15.05
N HIS A 32 10.65 18.63 14.67
CA HIS A 32 10.24 19.29 13.44
C HIS A 32 10.71 18.53 12.19
N ILE A 33 11.97 18.09 12.17
CA ILE A 33 12.54 17.27 11.10
C ILE A 33 11.79 15.94 10.99
N ALA A 34 11.48 15.28 12.10
CA ALA A 34 10.69 14.05 12.10
C ALA A 34 9.25 14.28 11.61
N TYR A 35 8.63 15.40 11.98
CA TYR A 35 7.29 15.78 11.55
C TYR A 35 7.25 16.18 10.07
N ASP A 36 8.27 16.88 9.57
CA ASP A 36 8.37 17.29 8.17
C ASP A 36 8.74 16.12 7.26
N ILE A 37 9.64 15.21 7.70
CA ILE A 37 9.88 13.93 7.00
C ILE A 37 8.59 13.10 6.94
N PHE A 38 7.82 13.04 8.04
CA PHE A 38 6.54 12.33 8.06
C PHE A 38 5.47 13.00 7.20
N ARG A 39 5.41 14.34 7.19
CA ARG A 39 4.47 15.13 6.37
C ARG A 39 4.80 14.98 4.88
N MET A 40 6.09 15.06 4.51
CA MET A 40 6.58 14.81 3.16
C MET A 40 6.27 13.37 2.70
N TRP A 41 6.38 12.39 3.61
CA TRP A 41 6.01 11.00 3.34
C TRP A 41 4.50 10.82 3.16
N LEU A 42 3.67 11.49 3.97
CA LEU A 42 2.21 11.42 3.87
C LEU A 42 1.68 12.10 2.59
N THR A 43 2.32 13.19 2.14
CA THR A 43 1.97 13.87 0.88
C THR A 43 2.57 13.17 -0.35
N GLY A 44 3.72 12.52 -0.22
CA GLY A 44 4.43 11.83 -1.31
C GLY A 44 3.79 10.51 -1.77
N ILE A 45 2.92 9.90 -0.95
CA ILE A 45 2.13 8.72 -1.34
C ILE A 45 1.11 9.06 -2.45
N SER A 46 0.79 10.34 -2.68
CA SER A 46 -0.24 10.75 -3.63
C SER A 46 0.26 11.11 -5.04
N ALA A 47 1.58 11.18 -5.32
CA ALA A 47 2.03 11.95 -6.49
C ALA A 47 3.19 11.39 -7.33
N VAL A 48 3.63 10.13 -7.18
CA VAL A 48 4.67 9.59 -8.09
C VAL A 48 4.31 8.18 -8.58
N PRO A 49 3.95 8.01 -9.87
CA PRO A 49 4.01 6.71 -10.52
C PRO A 49 5.49 6.40 -10.76
N LEU A 50 6.07 5.49 -9.99
CA LEU A 50 7.40 4.95 -10.28
C LEU A 50 7.29 3.97 -11.46
N PRO A 51 8.09 4.13 -12.53
CA PRO A 51 8.09 3.21 -13.66
C PRO A 51 8.72 1.87 -13.27
N LEU A 52 7.99 0.81 -13.56
CA LEU A 52 8.37 -0.59 -13.43
C LEU A 52 9.54 -0.89 -14.38
N ASN A 53 10.72 -1.24 -13.85
CA ASN A 53 11.76 -1.89 -14.65
C ASN A 53 12.00 -3.32 -14.16
N SER A 54 11.73 -4.24 -15.09
CA SER A 54 11.93 -5.67 -15.02
C SER A 54 13.39 -6.03 -14.79
N LEU A 55 13.65 -6.90 -13.81
CA LEU A 55 14.82 -7.76 -13.87
C LEU A 55 14.36 -9.21 -13.75
N SER A 56 14.33 -9.85 -14.90
CA SER A 56 14.36 -11.29 -15.07
C SER A 56 15.61 -11.86 -14.39
N ASP A 57 15.44 -12.86 -13.53
CA ASP A 57 16.21 -14.08 -13.75
C ASP A 57 15.59 -15.34 -13.14
N THR A 58 15.88 -16.41 -13.86
CA THR A 58 15.19 -17.70 -13.94
C THR A 58 15.81 -18.70 -12.96
N THR A 59 15.01 -19.41 -12.15
CA THR A 59 15.12 -20.88 -11.95
C THR A 59 14.04 -21.43 -10.99
N SER A 60 13.27 -22.41 -11.49
CA SER A 60 12.40 -23.31 -10.72
C SER A 60 13.18 -24.63 -10.43
N PRO A 61 12.77 -25.51 -9.48
CA PRO A 61 11.49 -26.22 -9.55
C PRO A 61 10.69 -26.37 -8.24
N SER A 62 9.37 -26.27 -8.40
CA SER A 62 8.29 -27.10 -7.84
C SER A 62 8.23 -27.40 -6.34
N SER A 63 7.15 -26.93 -5.68
CA SER A 63 6.33 -27.74 -4.75
C SER A 63 4.97 -27.06 -4.48
N LEU A 64 3.92 -27.87 -4.55
CA LEU A 64 2.50 -27.54 -4.38
C LEU A 64 2.19 -27.16 -2.92
N THR A 65 1.42 -26.09 -2.70
CA THR A 65 0.31 -26.03 -1.73
C THR A 65 -0.46 -24.72 -1.95
N ALA A 66 -1.70 -24.85 -2.40
CA ALA A 66 -2.65 -23.75 -2.47
C ALA A 66 -3.06 -23.36 -1.04
N GLY A 67 -2.67 -22.15 -0.65
CA GLY A 67 -3.13 -21.48 0.56
C GLY A 67 -3.04 -20.00 0.32
N VAL A 68 -4.13 -19.29 0.57
CA VAL A 68 -4.26 -17.83 0.41
C VAL A 68 -3.15 -17.14 1.20
N ARG A 69 -2.05 -16.80 0.52
CA ARG A 69 -0.97 -15.99 1.09
C ARG A 69 -1.21 -14.56 0.62
N GLY A 70 -1.69 -13.71 1.53
CA GLY A 70 -1.47 -12.27 1.38
C GLY A 70 0.04 -12.07 1.19
N GLY A 71 0.42 -11.23 0.23
CA GLY A 71 1.81 -11.06 -0.19
C GLY A 71 2.74 -10.86 1.00
N GLN A 72 3.40 -11.93 1.45
CA GLN A 72 4.45 -11.82 2.44
C GLN A 72 5.68 -11.36 1.69
N LEU A 73 5.89 -10.04 1.68
CA LEU A 73 7.21 -9.49 1.46
C LEU A 73 8.18 -10.21 2.41
N PRO A 74 9.39 -10.57 1.93
CA PRO A 74 10.37 -11.27 2.73
C PRO A 74 10.66 -10.50 4.03
N LEU A 75 10.96 -11.25 5.09
CA LEU A 75 11.21 -10.70 6.41
C LEU A 75 12.29 -9.61 6.35
N PHE A 76 11.93 -8.39 6.76
CA PHE A 76 12.83 -7.25 6.75
C PHE A 76 14.09 -7.50 7.57
N LYS A 77 15.23 -7.22 6.97
CA LYS A 77 16.54 -7.20 7.62
C LYS A 77 17.34 -6.05 7.06
N PHE A 78 18.00 -5.32 7.95
CA PHE A 78 18.91 -4.25 7.56
C PHE A 78 20.06 -4.82 6.71
N LYS A 79 20.35 -4.16 5.59
CA LYS A 79 21.44 -4.48 4.69
C LYS A 79 22.77 -4.03 5.31
N LYS A 80 23.83 -4.78 4.97
CA LYS A 80 25.19 -4.39 5.34
C LYS A 80 25.62 -3.20 4.48
N ARG A 81 26.20 -2.18 5.11
CA ARG A 81 26.73 -0.98 4.45
C ARG A 81 28.11 -1.28 3.87
N HIS A 82 28.26 -1.14 2.56
CA HIS A 82 29.50 -1.39 1.84
C HIS A 82 29.79 -0.36 0.74
N GLU A 83 28.88 0.59 0.50
CA GLU A 83 29.05 1.59 -0.55
C GLU A 83 30.03 2.67 -0.12
N THR A 84 30.85 3.14 -1.05
CA THR A 84 31.82 4.22 -0.82
C THR A 84 31.15 5.59 -0.97
N ILE A 85 31.63 6.57 -0.20
CA ILE A 85 31.06 7.91 -0.22
C ILE A 85 31.72 8.74 -1.32
N ASN A 86 30.90 9.30 -2.20
CA ASN A 86 31.36 10.31 -3.15
C ASN A 86 31.24 11.70 -2.52
N TRP A 87 32.26 12.10 -1.75
CA TRP A 87 32.31 13.40 -1.06
C TRP A 87 32.16 14.59 -2.00
N ARG A 88 32.65 14.50 -3.23
CA ARG A 88 32.52 15.57 -4.23
C ARG A 88 31.06 15.77 -4.64
N ARG A 89 30.32 14.69 -4.83
CA ARG A 89 28.89 14.75 -5.17
C ARG A 89 28.09 15.29 -4.00
N ILE A 90 28.32 14.79 -2.79
CA ILE A 90 27.61 15.25 -1.58
C ILE A 90 27.91 16.73 -1.29
N GLY A 91 29.17 17.16 -1.40
CA GLY A 91 29.56 18.55 -1.16
C GLY A 91 29.07 19.55 -2.21
N ALA A 92 28.62 19.10 -3.39
CA ALA A 92 28.04 19.95 -4.41
C ALA A 92 26.53 20.20 -4.20
N ILE A 93 25.90 19.47 -3.27
CA ILE A 93 24.47 19.62 -2.97
C ILE A 93 24.28 20.85 -2.10
N ASP A 94 23.48 21.79 -2.59
CA ASP A 94 23.00 22.93 -1.83
C ASP A 94 21.81 22.50 -0.96
N VAL A 95 22.08 22.19 0.31
CA VAL A 95 21.08 21.65 1.25
C VAL A 95 20.00 22.68 1.58
N ASP A 96 20.36 23.96 1.66
CA ASP A 96 19.41 25.03 1.97
C ASP A 96 18.43 25.23 0.81
N ARG A 97 18.93 25.20 -0.43
CA ARG A 97 18.04 25.23 -1.60
C ARG A 97 17.11 24.02 -1.63
N VAL A 98 17.64 22.81 -1.42
CA VAL A 98 16.84 21.58 -1.40
C VAL A 98 15.72 21.64 -0.35
N ALA A 99 16.02 22.18 0.84
CA ALA A 99 15.03 22.33 1.91
C ALA A 99 13.97 23.39 1.58
N ASN A 100 14.38 24.56 1.08
CA ASN A 100 13.47 25.67 0.79
C ASN A 100 12.58 25.43 -0.44
N GLU A 101 13.13 24.79 -1.47
CA GLU A 101 12.44 24.54 -2.73
C GLU A 101 11.75 23.16 -2.77
N LEU A 102 11.94 22.34 -1.72
CA LEU A 102 11.46 20.96 -1.67
C LEU A 102 11.91 20.17 -2.91
N ASP A 103 13.20 20.26 -3.24
CA ASP A 103 13.78 19.55 -4.40
C ASP A 103 13.92 18.04 -4.09
N PHE A 104 12.79 17.34 -4.23
CA PHE A 104 12.70 15.90 -4.01
C PHE A 104 13.51 15.10 -5.02
N ALA A 105 13.77 15.64 -6.21
CA ALA A 105 14.56 14.96 -7.23
C ALA A 105 16.01 14.80 -6.75
N THR A 106 16.60 15.89 -6.27
CA THR A 106 17.95 15.86 -5.68
C THR A 106 18.01 14.92 -4.46
N LEU A 107 17.00 14.94 -3.58
CA LEU A 107 16.95 13.98 -2.45
C LEU A 107 16.88 12.53 -2.92
N GLN A 108 15.99 12.23 -3.86
CA GLN A 108 15.76 10.88 -4.38
C GLN A 108 17.00 10.31 -5.09
N GLU A 109 17.73 11.14 -5.83
CA GLU A 109 18.96 10.73 -6.50
C GLU A 109 20.07 10.33 -5.53
N ASN A 110 20.07 10.87 -4.30
CA ASN A 110 21.13 10.67 -3.33
C ASN A 110 20.73 9.74 -2.17
N ILE A 111 19.43 9.48 -1.97
CA ILE A 111 18.92 8.72 -0.82
C ILE A 111 19.54 7.33 -0.70
N MET A 112 19.79 6.64 -1.83
CA MET A 112 20.40 5.32 -1.83
C MET A 112 21.85 5.35 -1.37
N SER A 113 22.64 6.27 -1.94
CA SER A 113 24.04 6.44 -1.58
C SER A 113 24.20 6.81 -0.11
N ILE A 114 23.34 7.68 0.43
CA ILE A 114 23.38 8.09 1.83
C ILE A 114 22.98 6.94 2.76
N THR A 115 21.95 6.17 2.40
CA THR A 115 21.40 5.09 3.25
C THR A 115 22.37 3.93 3.41
N PHE A 116 23.09 3.56 2.33
CA PHE A 116 23.90 2.34 2.27
C PHE A 116 25.42 2.58 2.30
N CYS A 117 25.87 3.83 2.41
CA CYS A 117 27.30 4.12 2.52
C CYS A 117 27.92 3.64 3.82
N ASN A 118 29.18 3.26 3.73
CA ASN A 118 30.00 2.86 4.87
C ASN A 118 30.82 4.07 5.37
N LEU A 119 30.51 4.52 6.58
CA LEU A 119 31.20 5.63 7.25
C LEU A 119 32.37 5.18 8.14
N ASP A 120 32.53 3.87 8.37
CA ASP A 120 33.59 3.34 9.26
C ASP A 120 35.03 3.66 8.82
N PRO A 121 35.38 3.63 7.51
CA PRO A 121 36.75 3.92 7.07
C PRO A 121 37.01 5.42 6.86
N GLU A 122 35.98 6.26 6.97
CA GLU A 122 36.06 7.67 6.60
C GLU A 122 36.80 8.50 7.65
N LYS A 123 37.59 9.47 7.17
CA LYS A 123 38.46 10.31 7.99
C LYS A 123 38.27 11.77 7.63
N CYS A 124 38.55 12.65 8.59
CA CYS A 124 38.56 14.07 8.33
C CYS A 124 39.61 14.40 7.25
N PRO A 125 39.26 15.10 6.16
CA PRO A 125 40.19 15.42 5.08
C PRO A 125 41.35 16.32 5.54
N TYR A 126 41.14 17.15 6.56
CA TYR A 126 42.13 18.12 7.04
C TYR A 126 43.13 17.55 8.05
N CYS A 127 42.66 16.75 9.02
CA CYS A 127 43.51 16.25 10.10
C CYS A 127 43.72 14.74 10.08
N GLN A 128 43.09 14.01 9.14
CA GLN A 128 43.20 12.55 8.99
C GLN A 128 42.75 11.73 10.21
N ASN A 129 42.13 12.39 11.19
CA ASN A 129 41.53 11.73 12.35
C ASN A 129 40.23 11.00 11.94
N PRO A 130 39.89 9.90 12.64
CA PRO A 130 38.61 9.25 12.46
C PRO A 130 37.46 10.20 12.81
N LEU A 131 36.28 9.93 12.25
CA LEU A 131 35.06 10.65 12.62
C LEU A 131 34.74 10.45 14.10
N ASP A 132 34.12 11.45 14.71
CA ASP A 132 33.66 11.36 16.10
C ASP A 132 32.72 10.15 16.26
N PRO A 133 32.96 9.26 17.24
CA PRO A 133 32.16 8.04 17.43
C PRO A 133 30.68 8.31 17.73
N THR A 134 30.34 9.44 18.35
CA THR A 134 28.95 9.82 18.67
C THR A 134 28.24 10.30 17.42
N LEU A 135 28.89 11.15 16.61
CA LEU A 135 28.37 11.54 15.30
C LEU A 135 28.20 10.33 14.37
N LEU A 136 29.16 9.41 14.37
CA LEU A 136 29.06 8.18 13.57
C LEU A 136 27.85 7.33 13.97
N LYS A 137 27.54 7.22 15.28
CA LYS A 137 26.33 6.55 15.76
C LYS A 137 25.07 7.27 15.30
N PHE A 138 25.04 8.60 15.35
CA PHE A 138 23.91 9.39 14.88
C PHE A 138 23.64 9.15 13.39
N PHE A 139 24.68 9.20 12.55
CA PHE A 139 24.54 8.89 11.12
C PHE A 139 24.07 7.46 10.87
N LYS A 140 24.65 6.47 11.56
CA LYS A 140 24.22 5.07 11.43
C LYS A 140 22.76 4.89 11.83
N LEU A 141 22.30 5.57 12.88
CA LEU A 141 20.91 5.54 13.29
C LEU A 141 20.01 6.18 12.23
N ALA A 142 20.39 7.35 11.70
CA ALA A 142 19.67 8.00 10.61
C ALA A 142 19.57 7.09 9.36
N GLN A 143 20.67 6.42 8.98
CA GLN A 143 20.68 5.47 7.86
C GLN A 143 19.73 4.28 8.10
N LEU A 144 19.70 3.71 9.32
CA LEU A 144 18.76 2.63 9.66
C LEU A 144 17.31 3.12 9.63
N THR A 145 17.05 4.34 10.09
CA THR A 145 15.72 4.97 10.02
C THR A 145 15.29 5.14 8.57
N ILE A 146 16.15 5.70 7.69
CA ILE A 146 15.83 5.89 6.27
C ILE A 146 15.58 4.54 5.58
N GLU A 147 16.41 3.53 5.85
CA GLU A 147 16.24 2.18 5.29
C GLU A 147 14.89 1.56 5.70
N TYR A 148 14.50 1.71 6.97
CA TYR A 148 13.20 1.25 7.45
C TYR A 148 12.04 1.99 6.78
N LEU A 149 12.17 3.30 6.57
CA LEU A 149 11.15 4.11 5.90
C LEU A 149 10.98 3.70 4.44
N LEU A 150 12.08 3.46 3.72
CA LEU A 150 12.05 2.98 2.34
C LEU A 150 11.40 1.60 2.24
N HIS A 151 11.75 0.68 3.13
CA HIS A 151 11.10 -0.63 3.19
C HIS A 151 9.60 -0.51 3.50
N SER A 152 9.22 0.38 4.43
CA SER A 152 7.82 0.59 4.78
C SER A 152 7.02 1.19 3.62
N GLN A 153 7.63 2.08 2.84
CA GLN A 153 7.03 2.63 1.63
C GLN A 153 6.76 1.54 0.60
N GLU A 154 7.76 0.71 0.30
CA GLU A 154 7.61 -0.44 -0.62
C GLU A 154 6.53 -1.40 -0.12
N TYR A 155 6.57 -1.76 1.17
CA TYR A 155 5.58 -2.63 1.80
C TYR A 155 4.15 -2.10 1.69
N LEU A 156 3.93 -0.82 1.97
CA LEU A 156 2.61 -0.22 1.86
C LEU A 156 2.16 -0.11 0.40
N THR A 157 3.07 0.22 -0.51
CA THR A 157 2.77 0.33 -1.95
C THR A 157 2.33 -1.02 -2.52
N SER A 158 3.08 -2.09 -2.24
CA SER A 158 2.72 -3.44 -2.69
C SER A 158 1.39 -3.92 -2.08
N ASN A 159 1.12 -3.60 -0.81
CA ASN A 159 -0.16 -3.96 -0.20
C ASN A 159 -1.33 -3.18 -0.82
N LEU A 160 -1.16 -1.88 -1.08
CA LEU A 160 -2.19 -1.07 -1.74
C LEU A 160 -2.52 -1.65 -3.12
N GLN A 161 -1.50 -1.94 -3.92
CA GLN A 161 -1.71 -2.56 -5.24
C GLN A 161 -2.45 -3.90 -5.13
N MET A 162 -2.04 -4.78 -4.21
CA MET A 162 -2.72 -6.05 -3.97
C MET A 162 -4.20 -5.87 -3.58
N TYR A 163 -4.50 -4.90 -2.71
CA TYR A 163 -5.88 -4.63 -2.30
C TYR A 163 -6.71 -4.01 -3.42
N GLU A 164 -6.11 -3.15 -4.25
CA GLU A 164 -6.75 -2.57 -5.43
C GLU A 164 -7.11 -3.66 -6.45
N GLU A 165 -6.18 -4.58 -6.76
CA GLU A 165 -6.43 -5.72 -7.65
C GLU A 165 -7.54 -6.65 -7.12
N LYS A 166 -7.55 -6.90 -5.80
CA LYS A 166 -8.63 -7.67 -5.14
C LYS A 166 -9.98 -6.96 -5.25
N LEU A 167 -10.00 -5.64 -5.06
CA LEU A 167 -11.21 -4.84 -5.19
C LEU A 167 -11.75 -4.92 -6.62
N GLN A 168 -10.90 -4.67 -7.62
CA GLN A 168 -11.27 -4.73 -9.03
C GLN A 168 -11.81 -6.12 -9.43
N THR A 169 -11.18 -7.18 -8.95
CA THR A 169 -11.65 -8.56 -9.19
C THR A 169 -13.02 -8.81 -8.56
N SER A 170 -13.24 -8.31 -7.34
CA SER A 170 -14.53 -8.44 -6.66
C SER A 170 -15.62 -7.61 -7.34
N GLU A 171 -15.29 -6.42 -7.85
CA GLU A 171 -16.22 -5.57 -8.59
C GLU A 171 -16.64 -6.23 -9.90
N PHE A 172 -15.69 -6.78 -10.65
CA PHE A 172 -15.97 -7.54 -11.87
C PHE A 172 -16.89 -8.73 -11.59
N GLY A 173 -16.60 -9.52 -10.55
CA GLY A 173 -17.46 -10.64 -10.14
C GLY A 173 -18.87 -10.20 -9.72
N ASN A 174 -18.99 -9.06 -9.04
CA ASN A 174 -20.29 -8.51 -8.65
C ASN A 174 -21.11 -8.07 -9.87
N GLU A 175 -20.46 -7.45 -10.86
CA GLU A 175 -21.12 -7.05 -12.10
C GLU A 175 -21.63 -8.26 -12.89
N GLU A 176 -20.84 -9.34 -12.96
CA GLU A 176 -21.27 -10.58 -13.62
C GLU A 176 -22.46 -11.22 -12.92
N LEU A 177 -22.41 -11.33 -11.58
CA LEU A 177 -23.55 -11.84 -10.79
C LEU A 177 -24.81 -10.99 -10.95
N LYS A 178 -24.68 -9.66 -11.09
CA LYS A 178 -25.82 -8.78 -11.39
C LYS A 178 -26.42 -9.06 -12.77
N LYS A 179 -25.59 -9.33 -13.79
CA LYS A 179 -26.05 -9.71 -15.12
C LYS A 179 -26.79 -11.05 -15.08
N GLU A 180 -26.24 -12.05 -14.41
CA GLU A 180 -26.88 -13.36 -14.23
C GLU A 180 -28.23 -13.24 -13.50
N LEU A 181 -28.29 -12.45 -12.42
CA LEU A 181 -29.55 -12.21 -11.69
C LEU A 181 -30.61 -11.55 -12.57
N SER A 182 -30.23 -10.59 -13.42
CA SER A 182 -31.16 -9.96 -14.36
C SER A 182 -31.70 -10.97 -15.37
N GLN A 183 -30.83 -11.81 -15.93
CA GLN A 183 -31.24 -12.85 -16.88
C GLN A 183 -32.18 -13.86 -16.22
N LEU A 184 -31.88 -14.31 -15.00
CA LEU A 184 -32.72 -15.25 -14.26
C LEU A 184 -34.09 -14.64 -13.93
N ALA A 185 -34.14 -13.34 -13.61
CA ALA A 185 -35.40 -12.63 -13.39
C ALA A 185 -36.27 -12.58 -14.66
N ASP A 186 -35.67 -12.34 -15.83
CA ASP A 186 -36.36 -12.36 -17.11
C ASP A 186 -36.89 -13.76 -17.47
N VAL A 187 -36.08 -14.80 -17.21
CA VAL A 187 -36.50 -16.20 -17.38
C VAL A 187 -37.67 -16.54 -16.46
N MET A 188 -37.61 -16.16 -15.18
CA MET A 188 -38.70 -16.39 -14.23
C MET A 188 -39.98 -15.69 -14.69
N LYS A 189 -39.87 -14.44 -15.16
CA LYS A 189 -41.01 -13.66 -15.67
C LYS A 189 -41.64 -14.34 -16.88
N SER A 190 -40.84 -14.77 -17.85
CA SER A 190 -41.35 -15.46 -19.05
C SER A 190 -42.00 -16.80 -18.72
N GLN A 191 -41.43 -17.60 -17.80
CA GLN A 191 -42.04 -18.83 -17.33
C GLN A 191 -43.37 -18.60 -16.59
N LYS A 192 -43.49 -17.51 -15.83
CA LYS A 192 -44.74 -17.16 -15.14
C LYS A 192 -45.85 -16.79 -16.13
N GLU A 193 -45.53 -16.01 -17.15
CA GLU A 193 -46.44 -15.67 -18.26
C GLU A 193 -46.88 -16.94 -19.01
N GLU A 194 -45.94 -17.83 -19.34
CA GLU A 194 -46.22 -19.09 -20.02
C GLU A 194 -47.11 -20.03 -19.17
N CYS A 195 -46.85 -20.12 -17.85
CA CYS A 195 -47.71 -20.85 -16.92
C CYS A 195 -49.13 -20.29 -16.89
N LYS A 196 -49.27 -18.95 -16.87
CA LYS A 196 -50.59 -18.29 -16.89
C LYS A 196 -51.34 -18.58 -18.18
N ARG A 197 -50.66 -18.48 -19.33
CA ARG A 197 -51.22 -18.81 -20.65
C ARG A 197 -51.69 -20.26 -20.72
N ARG A 198 -50.88 -21.23 -20.26
CA ARG A 198 -51.26 -22.66 -20.22
C ARG A 198 -52.48 -22.90 -19.34
N LYS A 199 -52.55 -22.27 -18.16
CA LYS A 199 -53.73 -22.36 -17.27
C LYS A 199 -55.01 -21.85 -17.93
N GLN A 200 -54.93 -20.74 -18.67
CA GLN A 200 -56.08 -20.20 -19.42
C GLN A 200 -56.57 -21.16 -20.51
N ILE A 201 -55.64 -21.77 -21.26
CA ILE A 201 -55.98 -22.76 -22.29
C ILE A 201 -56.67 -23.97 -21.68
N ILE A 202 -56.11 -24.53 -20.60
CA ILE A 202 -56.68 -25.70 -19.90
C ILE A 202 -58.08 -25.37 -19.38
N SER A 203 -58.28 -24.20 -18.75
CA SER A 203 -59.59 -23.77 -18.25
C SER A 203 -60.62 -23.63 -19.37
N THR A 204 -60.22 -23.08 -20.52
CA THR A 204 -61.08 -22.93 -21.70
C THR A 204 -61.48 -24.31 -22.26
N GLN A 205 -60.53 -25.23 -22.36
CA GLN A 205 -60.78 -26.61 -22.82
C GLN A 205 -61.72 -27.35 -21.86
N GLN A 206 -61.55 -27.21 -20.55
CA GLN A 206 -62.44 -27.80 -19.54
C GLN A 206 -63.87 -27.29 -19.66
N LEU A 207 -64.06 -25.98 -19.90
CA LEU A 207 -65.38 -25.39 -20.11
C LEU A 207 -66.06 -25.95 -21.37
N MET A 208 -65.32 -26.10 -22.47
CA MET A 208 -65.85 -26.69 -23.70
C MET A 208 -66.30 -28.14 -23.49
N ILE A 209 -65.50 -28.94 -22.76
CA ILE A 209 -65.86 -30.33 -22.43
C ILE A 209 -67.11 -30.39 -21.57
N GLN A 210 -67.20 -29.58 -20.49
CA GLN A 210 -68.37 -29.54 -19.60
C GLN A 210 -69.66 -29.10 -20.32
N SER A 211 -69.54 -28.14 -21.23
CA SER A 211 -70.67 -27.67 -22.05
C SER A 211 -71.12 -28.75 -23.04
N GLY A 212 -70.19 -29.56 -23.55
CA GLY A 212 -70.50 -30.74 -24.36
C GLY A 212 -71.19 -31.84 -23.57
N THR A 213 -70.66 -32.24 -22.41
CA THR A 213 -71.24 -33.32 -21.58
C THR A 213 -72.62 -32.98 -21.00
N ASN A 214 -72.89 -31.71 -20.66
CA ASN A 214 -74.22 -31.27 -20.22
C ASN A 214 -75.31 -31.37 -21.30
N ASN A 215 -74.94 -31.40 -22.59
CA ASN A 215 -75.88 -31.62 -23.69
C ASN A 215 -76.18 -33.12 -23.94
N TYR A 216 -75.28 -34.03 -23.56
CA TYR A 216 -75.49 -35.48 -23.69
C TYR A 216 -76.25 -36.11 -22.52
N HIS A 217 -76.33 -35.45 -21.35
CA HIS A 217 -77.03 -35.96 -20.16
C HIS A 217 -78.55 -35.64 -20.13
N LYS A 218 -79.12 -35.10 -21.23
CA LYS A 218 -80.53 -34.69 -21.35
C LYS A 218 -81.39 -35.59 -22.26
N VAL A 219 -80.90 -36.76 -22.66
CA VAL A 219 -81.66 -37.75 -23.45
C VAL A 219 -82.24 -38.82 -22.54
#